data_AF-A0A6A8SG40-F1
#
_entry.id   AF-A0A6A8SG40-F1
#
_cell.length_a   1.000
_cell.length_b   1.000
_cell.length_c   1.000
_cell.angle_alpha   90.00
_cell.angle_beta   90.00
_cell.angle_gamma   90.00
#
_symmetry.space_group_name_H-M   'P 1'
#
loop_
_entity.id
_entity.type
_entity.pdbx_description
1 polymer ?
#
loop_
_entity_poly.entity_id
_entity_poly.type
_entity_poly.pdbx_seq_one_letter_code
_entity_poly.pdbx_strand_id
1 'polypeptide(L)'
;MKNKWLSLFIPKVQIIVPTMTEVNRLRQRNVMIYGVKKHPDGYLVTVRKDILDKLEGYPVARTLSIYPPFLKVGVPIIGLVLILMLLMQKYTIGYRIDGNLTPQEQDELETLLEPHFQELGPFHFLKSDLDVIYEELKAYYNDYVWVNIYRKGTDIIFDVYDITLEEQDDDSEYSQTLFAKRSGLVKNYIVDSCRVLVEQNQVVKKGDPLVACYVEQPYTSEIIPIDDVARGEVWADTWYTVDVRASKSYVEERFTTNKETYYVLHLGGKEFTFPFDEINFEKYEEVDKSYDPFFFLKNSPLYLEKRQYYEKSDIIITNTYDEIKANLLVLVQNKFKEETDGEFIIKNLEIISEEETDDEIYFKCHLTVYENIAY
;
A
#
# COMPACT_ATOMS: atom_id res chain seq x y z
N MET A 1 33.03 -4.67 20.61
CA MET A 1 31.96 -4.09 21.46
C MET A 1 31.44 -5.17 22.40
N LYS A 2 31.64 -5.06 23.72
CA LYS A 2 31.07 -6.00 24.69
C LYS A 2 29.61 -5.58 24.97
N ASN A 3 28.66 -6.41 24.59
CA ASN A 3 27.23 -6.17 24.80
C ASN A 3 26.94 -5.94 26.29
N LYS A 4 26.73 -4.67 26.68
CA LYS A 4 26.54 -4.26 28.08
C LYS A 4 25.37 -4.98 28.75
N TRP A 5 24.37 -5.41 27.98
CA TRP A 5 23.17 -6.07 28.51
C TRP A 5 23.43 -7.49 29.04
N LEU A 6 24.37 -8.24 28.44
CA LEU A 6 24.76 -9.56 28.96
C LEU A 6 25.42 -9.49 30.35
N SER A 7 25.96 -8.33 30.75
CA SER A 7 26.58 -8.14 32.07
C SER A 7 25.59 -8.04 33.23
N LEU A 8 24.28 -7.96 32.94
CA LEU A 8 23.20 -7.98 33.94
C LEU A 8 22.93 -9.39 34.48
N PHE A 9 23.17 -10.42 33.66
CA PHE A 9 22.92 -11.83 34.00
C PHE A 9 24.10 -12.51 34.71
N ILE A 10 25.24 -11.82 34.80
CA ILE A 10 26.44 -12.35 35.43
C ILE A 10 26.36 -12.13 36.95
N PRO A 11 26.51 -13.18 37.78
CA PRO A 11 26.48 -13.05 39.23
C PRO A 11 27.61 -12.15 39.74
N LYS A 12 27.28 -11.16 40.58
CA LYS A 12 28.21 -10.19 41.14
C LYS A 12 28.32 -10.37 42.66
N VAL A 13 29.47 -10.01 43.20
CA VAL A 13 29.74 -10.06 44.64
C VAL A 13 30.37 -8.73 45.05
N GLN A 14 30.00 -8.26 46.24
CA GLN A 14 30.61 -7.12 46.88
C GLN A 14 31.64 -7.61 47.88
N ILE A 15 32.89 -7.22 47.66
CA ILE A 15 34.03 -7.47 48.55
C ILE A 15 34.41 -6.16 49.26
N ILE A 16 34.91 -6.26 50.49
CA ILE A 16 35.45 -5.12 51.22
C ILE A 16 36.96 -5.07 50.97
N VAL A 17 37.43 -3.93 50.51
CA VAL A 17 38.84 -3.65 50.24
C VAL A 17 39.31 -2.52 51.18
N PRO A 18 40.34 -2.74 52.02
CA PRO A 18 40.81 -1.77 53.01
C PRO A 18 41.21 -0.40 52.43
N THR A 19 41.87 -0.35 51.27
CA THR A 19 42.45 0.90 50.73
C THR A 19 42.22 1.10 49.24
N MET A 20 42.17 2.36 48.79
CA MET A 20 42.04 2.70 47.37
C MET A 20 43.22 2.21 46.52
N THR A 21 44.41 2.10 47.13
CA THR A 21 45.61 1.54 46.49
C THR A 21 45.41 0.08 46.08
N GLU A 22 44.72 -0.71 46.90
CA GLU A 22 44.39 -2.09 46.59
C GLU A 22 43.30 -2.20 45.51
N VAL A 23 42.33 -1.29 45.52
CA VAL A 23 41.34 -1.18 44.42
C VAL A 23 42.03 -0.94 43.07
N ASN A 24 43.07 -0.10 43.05
CA ASN A 24 43.86 0.14 41.84
C ASN A 24 44.71 -1.08 41.44
N ARG A 25 45.25 -1.84 42.40
CA ARG A 25 45.93 -3.13 42.12
C ARG A 25 44.99 -4.15 41.49
N LEU A 26 43.71 -4.19 41.91
CA LEU A 26 42.71 -5.06 41.29
C LEU A 26 42.48 -4.70 39.81
N ARG A 27 42.46 -3.39 39.47
CA ARG A 27 42.38 -2.94 38.07
C ARG A 27 43.61 -3.34 37.26
N GLN A 28 44.81 -3.21 37.84
CA GLN A 28 46.06 -3.61 37.21
C GLN A 28 46.15 -5.13 36.97
N ARG A 29 45.52 -5.94 37.83
CA ARG A 29 45.34 -7.39 37.64
C ARG A 29 44.24 -7.77 36.66
N ASN A 30 43.73 -6.81 35.87
CA ASN A 30 42.70 -7.00 34.86
C ASN A 30 41.35 -7.50 35.43
N VAL A 31 41.06 -7.22 36.71
CA VAL A 31 39.77 -7.52 37.31
C VAL A 31 38.77 -6.42 36.94
N MET A 32 37.67 -6.81 36.30
CA MET A 32 36.61 -5.88 35.91
C MET A 32 35.79 -5.46 37.13
N ILE A 33 35.88 -4.17 37.50
CA ILE A 33 35.16 -3.57 38.61
C ILE A 33 33.88 -2.91 38.08
N TYR A 34 32.73 -3.33 38.60
CA TYR A 34 31.42 -2.83 38.19
C TYR A 34 30.95 -1.61 39.01
N GLY A 35 31.57 -1.36 40.16
CA GLY A 35 31.27 -0.21 41.02
C GLY A 35 32.10 -0.22 42.30
N VAL A 36 32.37 0.97 42.84
CA VAL A 36 33.09 1.17 44.10
C VAL A 36 32.28 2.15 44.96
N LYS A 37 32.00 1.80 46.20
CA LYS A 37 31.32 2.65 47.18
C LYS A 37 32.14 2.73 48.47
N LYS A 38 32.11 3.86 49.15
CA LYS A 38 32.79 4.03 50.45
C LYS A 38 32.03 3.27 51.54
N HIS A 39 32.73 2.53 52.39
CA HIS A 39 32.19 1.76 53.52
C HIS A 39 32.97 2.10 54.80
N PRO A 40 32.40 1.97 56.02
CA PRO A 40 33.14 2.23 57.26
C PRO A 40 34.50 1.52 57.35
N ASP A 41 34.56 0.27 56.90
CA ASP A 41 35.76 -0.57 56.92
C ASP A 41 36.64 -0.49 55.65
N GLY A 42 36.42 0.52 54.80
CA GLY A 42 37.21 0.76 53.57
C GLY A 42 36.36 1.05 52.33
N TYR A 43 36.52 0.25 51.28
CA TYR A 43 35.83 0.39 50.00
C TYR A 43 35.10 -0.89 49.62
N LEU A 44 33.82 -0.76 49.34
CA LEU A 44 32.98 -1.85 48.87
C LEU A 44 33.07 -1.90 47.34
N VAL A 45 33.74 -2.93 46.84
CA VAL A 45 34.04 -3.12 45.41
C VAL A 45 33.14 -4.22 44.85
N THR A 46 32.43 -3.92 43.77
CA THR A 46 31.57 -4.89 43.08
C THR A 46 32.34 -5.59 41.97
N VAL A 47 32.57 -6.89 42.14
CA VAL A 47 33.32 -7.76 41.20
C VAL A 47 32.47 -8.94 40.73
N ARG A 48 32.95 -9.67 39.73
CA ARG A 48 32.30 -10.88 39.21
C ARG A 48 32.50 -12.06 40.18
N LYS A 49 31.46 -12.88 40.40
CA LYS A 49 31.50 -13.98 41.39
C LYS A 49 32.56 -15.05 41.11
N ASP A 50 32.82 -15.35 39.85
CA ASP A 50 33.79 -16.36 39.39
C ASP A 50 35.26 -15.98 39.63
N ILE A 51 35.55 -14.72 39.92
CA ILE A 51 36.91 -14.24 40.25
C ILE A 51 37.13 -14.30 41.78
N LEU A 52 36.11 -14.65 42.57
CA LEU A 52 36.19 -14.70 44.03
C LEU A 52 37.26 -15.67 44.53
N ASP A 53 37.38 -16.84 43.90
CA ASP A 53 38.39 -17.86 44.25
C ASP A 53 39.82 -17.38 43.97
N LYS A 54 40.01 -16.37 43.11
CA LYS A 54 41.32 -15.75 42.81
C LYS A 54 41.64 -14.55 43.70
N LEU A 55 40.72 -14.17 44.59
CA LEU A 55 40.79 -13.01 45.47
C LEU A 55 40.80 -13.42 46.95
N GLU A 56 41.48 -14.54 47.26
CA GLU A 56 41.67 -15.03 48.62
C GLU A 56 42.29 -13.93 49.50
N GLY A 57 41.58 -13.54 50.57
CA GLY A 57 42.03 -12.53 51.54
C GLY A 57 41.10 -11.34 51.74
N TYR A 58 40.10 -11.11 50.88
CA TYR A 58 39.11 -10.03 51.07
C TYR A 58 37.77 -10.56 51.60
N PRO A 59 37.20 -9.98 52.68
CA PRO A 59 35.93 -10.44 53.20
C PRO A 59 34.77 -10.08 52.26
N VAL A 60 33.88 -11.05 52.05
CA VAL A 60 32.69 -10.91 51.21
C VAL A 60 31.58 -10.23 52.02
N ALA A 61 31.14 -9.05 51.60
CA ALA A 61 30.06 -8.30 52.26
C ALA A 61 28.67 -8.77 51.84
N ARG A 62 28.44 -8.95 50.53
CA ARG A 62 27.11 -9.29 49.99
C ARG A 62 27.22 -9.95 48.62
N THR A 63 26.47 -11.01 48.39
CA THR A 63 26.30 -11.58 47.05
C THR A 63 25.11 -10.91 46.36
N LEU A 64 25.34 -10.31 45.19
CA LEU A 64 24.28 -9.73 44.35
C LEU A 64 24.08 -10.62 43.12
N SER A 65 23.17 -11.57 43.25
CA SER A 65 22.74 -12.39 42.13
C SER A 65 21.29 -12.07 41.78
N ILE A 66 21.08 -11.48 40.60
CA ILE A 66 19.75 -11.24 40.01
C ILE A 66 19.19 -12.54 39.38
N TYR A 67 20.07 -13.52 39.15
CA TYR A 67 19.76 -14.79 38.49
C TYR A 67 18.74 -15.68 39.24
N PRO A 68 18.85 -15.93 40.57
CA PRO A 68 17.90 -16.78 41.30
C PRO A 68 16.46 -16.22 41.41
N PRO A 69 16.20 -14.93 41.65
CA PRO A 69 14.82 -14.42 41.70
C PRO A 69 14.17 -14.36 40.31
N PHE A 70 14.90 -14.00 39.26
CA PHE A 70 14.36 -13.98 37.89
C PHE A 70 13.97 -15.39 37.41
N LEU A 71 14.78 -16.41 37.70
CA LEU A 71 14.44 -17.78 37.32
C LEU A 71 13.25 -18.35 38.11
N LYS A 72 13.15 -18.02 39.41
CA LYS A 72 12.09 -18.56 40.29
C LYS A 72 10.74 -17.86 40.15
N VAL A 73 10.73 -16.57 39.79
CA VAL A 73 9.51 -15.75 39.74
C VAL A 73 9.25 -15.25 38.33
N GLY A 74 10.28 -14.79 37.61
CA GLY A 74 10.15 -14.27 36.25
C GLY A 74 9.73 -15.34 35.24
N VAL A 75 10.40 -16.51 35.23
CA VAL A 75 10.06 -17.61 34.31
C VAL A 75 8.62 -18.11 34.45
N PRO A 76 8.08 -18.41 35.66
CA PRO A 76 6.68 -18.81 35.77
C PRO A 76 5.69 -17.69 35.44
N ILE A 77 6.02 -16.42 35.70
CA ILE A 77 5.17 -15.28 35.28
C ILE A 77 5.13 -15.20 33.75
N ILE A 78 6.28 -15.30 33.08
CA ILE A 78 6.35 -15.31 31.61
C ILE A 78 5.58 -16.51 31.06
N GLY A 79 5.73 -17.69 31.67
CA GLY A 79 4.96 -18.88 31.30
C GLY A 79 3.45 -18.70 31.48
N LEU A 80 3.02 -18.11 32.60
CA LEU A 80 1.61 -17.80 32.86
C LEU A 80 1.05 -16.81 31.84
N VAL A 81 1.79 -15.75 31.53
CA VAL A 81 1.39 -14.75 30.52
C VAL A 81 1.26 -15.40 29.14
N LEU A 82 2.19 -16.27 28.75
CA LEU A 82 2.11 -17.01 27.49
C LEU A 82 0.90 -17.96 27.46
N ILE A 83 0.62 -18.67 28.56
CA ILE A 83 -0.55 -19.55 28.66
C ILE A 83 -1.84 -18.72 28.58
N LEU A 84 -1.93 -17.59 29.29
CA LEU A 84 -3.07 -16.69 29.22
C LEU A 84 -3.25 -16.14 27.80
N MET A 85 -2.17 -15.73 27.13
CA MET A 85 -2.21 -15.24 25.75
C MET A 85 -2.73 -16.31 24.77
N LEU A 86 -2.35 -17.58 24.95
CA LEU A 86 -2.86 -18.70 24.15
C LEU A 86 -4.33 -19.01 24.45
N LEU A 87 -4.78 -18.84 25.70
CA LEU A 87 -6.19 -19.03 26.07
C LEU A 87 -7.07 -17.92 25.49
N MET A 88 -6.58 -16.68 25.46
CA MET A 88 -7.32 -15.54 24.89
C MET A 88 -7.60 -15.69 23.40
N GLN A 89 -6.75 -16.39 22.63
CA GLN A 89 -7.01 -16.67 21.21
C GLN A 89 -8.30 -17.46 20.95
N LYS A 90 -8.88 -18.11 21.97
CA LYS A 90 -10.14 -18.86 21.83
C LYS A 90 -11.38 -18.03 22.09
N TYR A 91 -11.29 -16.94 22.85
CA TYR A 91 -12.44 -16.11 23.20
C TYR A 91 -12.60 -14.95 22.23
N THR A 92 -13.83 -14.75 21.76
CA THR A 92 -14.19 -13.56 21.00
C THR A 92 -14.60 -12.48 21.98
N ILE A 93 -14.01 -11.29 21.86
CA ILE A 93 -14.18 -10.16 22.77
C ILE A 93 -14.86 -8.98 22.06
N GLY A 94 -14.81 -8.94 20.73
CA GLY A 94 -15.49 -7.95 19.90
C GLY A 94 -15.79 -8.47 18.50
N TYR A 95 -16.58 -7.71 17.76
CA TYR A 95 -16.71 -7.87 16.33
C TYR A 95 -16.59 -6.51 15.64
N ARG A 96 -16.23 -6.54 14.36
CA ARG A 96 -16.12 -5.36 13.52
C ARG A 96 -16.76 -5.67 12.18
N ILE A 97 -17.54 -4.72 11.69
CA ILE A 97 -18.08 -4.74 10.33
C ILE A 97 -17.18 -3.85 9.49
N ASP A 98 -16.54 -4.42 8.47
CA ASP A 98 -15.74 -3.73 7.48
C ASP A 98 -16.42 -3.90 6.12
N GLY A 99 -16.56 -2.83 5.33
CA GLY A 99 -17.35 -2.90 4.10
C GLY A 99 -17.75 -1.55 3.53
N ASN A 100 -18.27 -1.55 2.30
CA ASN A 100 -18.85 -0.37 1.65
C ASN A 100 -20.36 -0.29 1.90
N LEU A 101 -20.76 -0.40 3.17
CA LEU A 101 -22.17 -0.33 3.59
C LEU A 101 -22.55 1.11 3.92
N THR A 102 -23.76 1.51 3.54
CA THR A 102 -24.33 2.78 4.00
C THR A 102 -24.61 2.72 5.51
N PRO A 103 -24.71 3.86 6.22
CA PRO A 103 -24.98 3.86 7.66
C PRO A 103 -26.28 3.12 8.05
N GLN A 104 -27.28 3.09 7.17
CA GLN A 104 -28.54 2.37 7.42
C GLN A 104 -28.35 0.86 7.35
N GLU A 105 -27.61 0.37 6.36
CA GLU A 105 -27.34 -1.07 6.20
C GLU A 105 -26.41 -1.61 7.31
N GLN A 106 -25.54 -0.76 7.85
CA GLN A 106 -24.74 -1.10 9.04
C GLN A 106 -25.61 -1.32 10.27
N ASP A 107 -26.56 -0.43 10.55
CA ASP A 107 -27.48 -0.56 11.70
C ASP A 107 -28.37 -1.83 11.57
N GLU A 108 -28.81 -2.15 10.33
CA GLU A 108 -29.57 -3.37 10.05
C GLU A 108 -28.74 -4.64 10.28
N LEU A 109 -27.49 -4.66 9.82
CA LEU A 109 -26.57 -5.76 10.05
C LEU A 109 -26.26 -5.95 11.54
N GLU A 110 -26.04 -4.87 12.29
CA GLU A 110 -25.86 -4.95 13.74
C GLU A 110 -27.08 -5.56 14.44
N THR A 111 -28.29 -5.20 14.02
CA THR A 111 -29.55 -5.76 14.54
C THR A 111 -29.66 -7.27 14.26
N LEU A 112 -29.20 -7.73 13.09
CA LEU A 112 -29.16 -9.15 12.74
C LEU A 112 -28.12 -9.92 13.57
N LEU A 113 -27.00 -9.29 13.93
CA LEU A 113 -25.93 -9.92 14.69
C LEU A 113 -26.18 -9.95 16.20
N GLU A 114 -26.92 -8.98 16.75
CA GLU A 114 -27.27 -8.87 18.19
C GLU A 114 -27.65 -10.20 18.86
N PRO A 115 -28.55 -11.06 18.32
CA PRO A 115 -28.93 -12.32 18.97
C PRO A 115 -27.79 -13.36 19.06
N HIS A 116 -26.74 -13.23 18.24
CA HIS A 116 -25.58 -14.15 18.22
C HIS A 116 -24.46 -13.73 19.16
N PHE A 117 -24.52 -12.53 19.72
CA PHE A 117 -23.54 -12.01 20.66
C PHE A 117 -24.15 -11.80 22.05
N GLN A 118 -23.37 -12.14 23.09
CA GLN A 118 -23.68 -11.79 24.46
C GLN A 118 -22.90 -10.53 24.83
N GLU A 119 -23.64 -9.43 25.03
CA GLU A 119 -23.08 -8.18 25.50
C GLU A 119 -22.81 -8.21 27.01
N LEU A 120 -21.55 -7.95 27.39
CA LEU A 120 -21.13 -7.72 28.76
C LEU A 120 -20.34 -6.42 28.81
N GLY A 121 -21.06 -5.29 28.80
CA GLY A 121 -20.46 -3.95 28.75
C GLY A 121 -19.83 -3.68 27.37
N PRO A 122 -18.56 -3.27 27.26
CA PRO A 122 -17.91 -3.03 25.96
C PRO A 122 -17.51 -4.32 25.21
N PHE A 123 -17.81 -5.50 25.77
CA PHE A 123 -17.35 -6.79 25.24
C PHE A 123 -18.51 -7.59 24.64
N HIS A 124 -18.27 -8.15 23.46
CA HIS A 124 -19.23 -8.95 22.71
C HIS A 124 -18.70 -10.39 22.60
N PHE A 125 -19.30 -11.29 23.36
CA PHE A 125 -18.91 -12.71 23.35
C PHE A 125 -19.77 -13.49 22.36
N LEU A 126 -19.12 -14.18 21.42
CA LEU A 126 -19.80 -15.03 20.45
C LEU A 126 -20.51 -16.20 21.16
N LYS A 127 -21.83 -16.35 20.91
CA LYS A 127 -22.66 -17.42 21.47
C LYS A 127 -22.97 -18.52 20.47
N SER A 128 -23.16 -18.15 19.21
CA SER A 128 -23.52 -19.04 18.10
C SER A 128 -22.29 -19.44 17.29
N ASP A 129 -22.39 -20.51 16.51
CA ASP A 129 -21.31 -20.89 15.59
C ASP A 129 -21.20 -19.90 14.42
N LEU A 130 -19.98 -19.65 13.94
CA LEU A 130 -19.73 -18.74 12.82
C LEU A 130 -20.42 -19.20 11.54
N ASP A 131 -20.48 -20.52 11.33
CA ASP A 131 -21.11 -21.12 10.16
C ASP A 131 -22.63 -20.84 10.12
N VAL A 132 -23.27 -20.78 11.28
CA VAL A 132 -24.71 -20.45 11.37
C VAL A 132 -24.96 -18.99 10.99
N ILE A 133 -24.12 -18.09 11.50
CA ILE A 133 -24.19 -16.66 11.18
C ILE A 133 -23.93 -16.44 9.68
N TYR A 134 -22.98 -17.18 9.10
CA TYR A 134 -22.69 -17.12 7.67
C TYR A 134 -23.90 -17.52 6.81
N GLU A 135 -24.54 -18.64 7.12
CA GLU A 135 -25.72 -19.09 6.36
C GLU A 135 -26.91 -18.14 6.52
N GLU A 136 -27.12 -17.55 7.70
CA GLU A 136 -28.18 -16.55 7.91
C GLU A 136 -27.91 -15.25 7.15
N LEU A 137 -26.66 -14.76 7.16
CA LEU A 137 -26.27 -13.58 6.39
C LEU A 137 -26.38 -13.82 4.88
N LYS A 138 -26.01 -15.01 4.41
CA LYS A 138 -26.16 -15.41 3.00
C LYS A 138 -27.64 -15.60 2.60
N ALA A 139 -28.50 -15.97 3.53
CA ALA A 139 -29.94 -16.06 3.25
C ALA A 139 -30.60 -14.66 3.24
N TYR A 140 -30.10 -13.73 4.06
CA TYR A 140 -30.60 -12.36 4.14
C TYR A 140 -30.14 -11.51 2.96
N TYR A 141 -28.83 -11.49 2.70
CA TYR A 141 -28.25 -10.86 1.54
C TYR A 141 -28.17 -11.91 0.42
N ASN A 142 -29.02 -11.75 -0.60
CA ASN A 142 -29.06 -12.59 -1.80
C ASN A 142 -27.66 -12.64 -2.51
N ASP A 143 -27.55 -13.28 -3.68
CA ASP A 143 -26.27 -13.45 -4.40
C ASP A 143 -25.47 -12.16 -4.76
N TYR A 144 -25.99 -10.96 -4.44
CA TYR A 144 -25.40 -9.65 -4.76
C TYR A 144 -24.44 -9.09 -3.71
N VAL A 145 -24.27 -9.75 -2.55
CA VAL A 145 -23.38 -9.25 -1.50
C VAL A 145 -22.30 -10.29 -1.21
N TRP A 146 -21.04 -9.88 -1.32
CA TRP A 146 -19.94 -10.72 -0.87
C TRP A 146 -19.78 -10.56 0.64
N VAL A 147 -20.19 -11.61 1.37
CA VAL A 147 -19.96 -11.75 2.81
C VAL A 147 -18.75 -12.66 3.07
N ASN A 148 -17.76 -12.16 3.80
CA ASN A 148 -16.63 -12.95 4.31
C ASN A 148 -16.52 -12.77 5.82
N ILE A 149 -16.45 -13.88 6.55
CA ILE A 149 -16.40 -13.88 8.01
C ILE A 149 -15.13 -14.59 8.44
N TYR A 150 -14.28 -13.89 9.17
CA TYR A 150 -13.04 -14.49 9.67
C TYR A 150 -12.66 -13.94 11.02
N ARG A 151 -11.85 -14.72 11.73
CA ARG A 151 -11.36 -14.37 13.06
C ARG A 151 -9.98 -13.75 12.98
N LYS A 152 -9.83 -12.54 13.52
CA LYS A 152 -8.55 -11.86 13.66
C LYS A 152 -8.23 -11.64 15.14
N GLY A 153 -7.57 -12.65 15.75
CA GLY A 153 -7.26 -12.62 17.17
C GLY A 153 -8.51 -12.85 18.03
N THR A 154 -8.87 -11.87 18.86
CA THR A 154 -10.08 -11.90 19.69
C THR A 154 -11.29 -11.29 19.02
N ASP A 155 -11.14 -10.73 17.81
CA ASP A 155 -12.22 -10.07 17.10
C ASP A 155 -12.68 -10.90 15.90
N ILE A 156 -13.98 -10.88 15.64
CA ILE A 156 -14.56 -11.38 14.39
C ILE A 156 -14.73 -10.21 13.45
N ILE A 157 -14.27 -10.37 12.22
CA ILE A 157 -14.43 -9.37 11.16
C ILE A 157 -15.48 -9.91 10.20
N PHE A 158 -16.51 -9.09 9.99
CA PHE A 158 -17.53 -9.26 8.98
C PHE A 158 -17.19 -8.32 7.83
N ASP A 159 -16.56 -8.86 6.81
CA ASP A 159 -16.30 -8.16 5.56
C ASP A 159 -17.56 -8.29 4.69
N VAL A 160 -18.29 -7.19 4.50
CA VAL A 160 -19.51 -7.17 3.70
C VAL A 160 -19.34 -6.13 2.59
N TYR A 161 -19.15 -6.61 1.38
CA TYR A 161 -19.07 -5.76 0.19
C TYR A 161 -20.34 -5.94 -0.60
N ASP A 162 -21.07 -4.85 -0.81
CA ASP A 162 -22.03 -4.83 -1.89
C ASP A 162 -21.25 -5.04 -3.18
N ILE A 163 -21.59 -6.10 -3.92
CA ILE A 163 -21.12 -6.18 -5.29
C ILE A 163 -21.97 -5.12 -5.95
N THR A 164 -21.41 -3.92 -6.13
CA THR A 164 -21.80 -3.15 -7.29
C THR A 164 -21.55 -4.11 -8.45
N LEU A 165 -22.61 -4.81 -8.86
CA LEU A 165 -22.99 -4.69 -10.25
C LEU A 165 -22.75 -3.22 -10.51
N GLU A 166 -21.70 -2.91 -11.26
CA GLU A 166 -21.92 -1.86 -12.24
C GLU A 166 -23.32 -2.20 -12.74
N GLU A 167 -24.32 -1.41 -12.31
CA GLU A 167 -25.38 -1.08 -13.22
C GLU A 167 -24.57 -0.71 -14.45
N GLN A 168 -24.34 -1.69 -15.34
CA GLN A 168 -23.85 -1.42 -16.68
C GLN A 168 -24.79 -0.32 -17.05
N ASP A 169 -24.28 0.92 -17.14
CA ASP A 169 -25.11 2.10 -17.24
C ASP A 169 -26.25 1.71 -18.18
N ASP A 170 -27.46 1.53 -17.63
CA ASP A 170 -28.64 1.22 -18.46
C ASP A 170 -28.94 2.46 -19.34
N ASP A 171 -28.16 3.53 -19.10
CA ASP A 171 -28.03 4.79 -19.80
C ASP A 171 -26.83 4.85 -20.78
N SER A 172 -26.03 3.79 -20.97
CA SER A 172 -25.33 3.68 -22.24
C SER A 172 -26.42 3.34 -23.25
N GLU A 173 -26.74 4.31 -24.08
CA GLU A 173 -27.73 4.27 -25.15
C GLU A 173 -27.36 3.13 -26.11
N TYR A 174 -27.66 1.90 -25.69
CA TYR A 174 -27.28 0.67 -26.34
C TYR A 174 -28.07 0.64 -27.65
N SER A 175 -27.43 1.18 -28.68
CA SER A 175 -27.99 1.21 -30.01
C SER A 175 -28.22 -0.22 -30.46
N GLN A 176 -29.36 -0.47 -31.11
CA GLN A 176 -29.60 -1.73 -31.82
C GLN A 176 -28.53 -1.98 -32.91
N THR A 177 -27.65 -1.03 -33.19
CA THR A 177 -26.57 -1.14 -34.17
C THR A 177 -25.31 -0.43 -33.68
N LEU A 178 -24.18 -1.14 -33.66
CA LEU A 178 -22.86 -0.55 -33.42
C LEU A 178 -22.38 0.13 -34.69
N PHE A 179 -21.90 1.36 -34.58
CA PHE A 179 -21.37 2.13 -35.70
C PHE A 179 -19.86 2.30 -35.60
N ALA A 180 -19.22 2.63 -36.72
CA ALA A 180 -17.79 2.88 -36.75
C ALA A 180 -17.44 4.29 -36.23
N LYS A 181 -16.73 4.40 -35.10
CA LYS A 181 -16.18 5.67 -34.57
C LYS A 181 -15.26 6.34 -35.59
N ARG A 182 -14.55 5.54 -36.38
CA ARG A 182 -13.48 5.94 -37.30
C ARG A 182 -13.49 5.10 -38.57
N SER A 183 -12.94 5.67 -39.63
CA SER A 183 -12.68 4.95 -40.87
C SER A 183 -11.42 4.09 -40.72
N GLY A 184 -11.43 2.86 -41.22
CA GLY A 184 -10.30 1.95 -41.09
C GLY A 184 -10.48 0.67 -41.89
N LEU A 185 -9.44 -0.16 -41.90
CA LEU A 185 -9.46 -1.50 -42.47
C LEU A 185 -9.75 -2.52 -41.36
N VAL A 186 -10.92 -3.16 -41.38
CA VAL A 186 -11.32 -4.16 -40.39
C VAL A 186 -10.33 -5.32 -40.40
N LYS A 187 -9.77 -5.64 -39.24
CA LYS A 187 -8.78 -6.72 -39.08
C LYS A 187 -9.30 -7.87 -38.25
N ASN A 188 -10.10 -7.58 -37.24
CA ASN A 188 -10.73 -8.59 -36.42
C ASN A 188 -12.05 -8.04 -35.83
N TYR A 189 -12.95 -8.92 -35.44
CA TYR A 189 -14.13 -8.56 -34.68
C TYR A 189 -14.51 -9.70 -33.74
N ILE A 190 -14.91 -9.35 -32.53
CA ILE A 190 -15.38 -10.28 -31.50
C ILE A 190 -16.75 -9.77 -31.11
N VAL A 191 -17.80 -10.48 -31.50
CA VAL A 191 -19.19 -10.04 -31.34
C VAL A 191 -19.94 -11.09 -30.56
N ASP A 192 -20.52 -10.68 -29.43
CA ASP A 192 -21.21 -11.56 -28.49
C ASP A 192 -22.69 -11.73 -28.87
N SER A 193 -23.31 -10.65 -29.36
CA SER A 193 -24.72 -10.60 -29.73
C SER A 193 -24.94 -9.86 -31.04
N CYS A 194 -26.00 -10.24 -31.76
CA CYS A 194 -26.42 -9.68 -33.05
C CYS A 194 -25.52 -10.02 -34.26
N ARG A 195 -25.90 -9.51 -35.44
CA ARG A 195 -25.29 -9.89 -36.72
C ARG A 195 -24.18 -8.92 -37.12
N VAL A 196 -23.00 -9.44 -37.43
CA VAL A 196 -21.90 -8.67 -38.02
C VAL A 196 -22.21 -8.34 -39.48
N LEU A 197 -22.07 -7.06 -39.84
CA LEU A 197 -22.31 -6.54 -41.20
C LEU A 197 -21.01 -6.31 -42.00
N VAL A 198 -19.87 -6.47 -41.35
CA VAL A 198 -18.55 -6.25 -41.94
C VAL A 198 -17.73 -7.53 -42.02
N GLU A 199 -16.85 -7.61 -43.01
CA GLU A 199 -15.94 -8.73 -43.20
C GLU A 199 -14.49 -8.36 -42.85
N GLN A 200 -13.67 -9.39 -42.58
CA GLN A 200 -12.25 -9.20 -42.37
C GLN A 200 -11.58 -8.65 -43.65
N ASN A 201 -10.75 -7.63 -43.49
CA ASN A 201 -10.12 -6.84 -44.57
C ASN A 201 -11.10 -5.99 -45.39
N GLN A 202 -12.29 -5.69 -44.88
CA GLN A 202 -13.17 -4.68 -45.43
C GLN A 202 -12.76 -3.28 -44.96
N VAL A 203 -12.80 -2.30 -45.86
CA VAL A 203 -12.64 -0.88 -45.50
C VAL A 203 -14.00 -0.33 -45.07
N VAL A 204 -14.04 0.25 -43.87
CA VAL A 204 -15.22 0.93 -43.32
C VAL A 204 -14.93 2.41 -43.17
N LYS A 205 -15.98 3.22 -43.29
CA LYS A 205 -15.94 4.67 -43.04
C LYS A 205 -16.53 4.96 -41.68
N LYS A 206 -16.13 6.09 -41.09
CA LYS A 206 -16.77 6.63 -39.89
C LYS A 206 -18.28 6.74 -40.11
N GLY A 207 -19.05 6.14 -39.20
CA GLY A 207 -20.51 6.07 -39.24
C GLY A 207 -21.08 4.87 -39.99
N ASP A 208 -20.25 4.01 -40.58
CA ASP A 208 -20.75 2.77 -41.19
C ASP A 208 -21.27 1.80 -40.11
N PRO A 209 -22.37 1.08 -40.37
CA PRO A 209 -22.89 0.09 -39.43
C PRO A 209 -21.99 -1.16 -39.42
N LEU A 210 -21.57 -1.57 -38.23
CA LEU A 210 -20.64 -2.68 -38.02
C LEU A 210 -21.36 -3.95 -37.56
N VAL A 211 -22.26 -3.81 -36.59
CA VAL A 211 -23.06 -4.90 -36.03
C VAL A 211 -24.50 -4.42 -35.93
N ALA A 212 -25.46 -5.21 -36.40
CA ALA A 212 -26.88 -4.87 -36.39
C ALA A 212 -27.73 -5.94 -35.71
N CYS A 213 -28.63 -5.50 -34.83
CA CYS A 213 -29.67 -6.31 -34.19
C CYS A 213 -30.96 -6.32 -35.00
N TYR A 214 -30.86 -6.48 -36.31
CA TYR A 214 -32.01 -6.72 -37.17
C TYR A 214 -31.67 -7.65 -38.32
N VAL A 215 -32.68 -8.32 -38.85
CA VAL A 215 -32.57 -9.20 -40.01
C VAL A 215 -33.46 -8.66 -41.12
N GLU A 216 -32.85 -8.31 -42.25
CA GLU A 216 -33.57 -8.00 -43.49
C GLU A 216 -33.94 -9.29 -44.22
N GLN A 217 -35.23 -9.47 -44.49
CA GLN A 217 -35.70 -10.58 -45.31
C GLN A 217 -35.34 -10.36 -46.80
N PRO A 218 -34.70 -11.33 -47.47
CA PRO A 218 -34.14 -11.15 -48.81
C PRO A 218 -35.16 -10.91 -49.93
N TYR A 219 -36.45 -11.21 -49.72
CA TYR A 219 -37.48 -11.13 -50.76
C TYR A 219 -38.52 -10.02 -50.54
N THR A 220 -38.64 -9.54 -49.31
CA THR A 220 -39.68 -8.59 -48.87
C THR A 220 -39.10 -7.28 -48.36
N SER A 221 -37.78 -7.21 -48.12
CA SER A 221 -37.11 -6.08 -47.47
C SER A 221 -37.71 -5.72 -46.10
N GLU A 222 -38.41 -6.66 -45.48
CA GLU A 222 -38.97 -6.49 -44.15
C GLU A 222 -37.85 -6.65 -43.11
N ILE A 223 -37.76 -5.68 -42.20
CA ILE A 223 -36.77 -5.63 -41.12
C ILE A 223 -37.40 -6.28 -39.90
N ILE A 224 -36.83 -7.40 -39.45
CA ILE A 224 -37.21 -8.05 -38.20
C ILE A 224 -36.17 -7.67 -37.14
N PRO A 225 -36.55 -6.92 -36.09
CA PRO A 225 -35.64 -6.63 -34.99
C PRO A 225 -35.31 -7.92 -34.22
N ILE A 226 -34.08 -8.00 -33.74
CA ILE A 226 -33.66 -9.00 -32.75
C ILE A 226 -33.85 -8.32 -31.39
N ASP A 227 -34.59 -8.95 -30.48
CA ASP A 227 -34.79 -8.47 -29.10
C ASP A 227 -33.51 -8.70 -28.26
N ASP A 228 -32.41 -8.08 -28.66
CA ASP A 228 -31.12 -8.11 -27.99
C ASP A 228 -30.36 -6.79 -28.27
N VAL A 229 -29.33 -6.53 -27.47
CA VAL A 229 -28.47 -5.36 -27.57
C VAL A 229 -27.20 -5.71 -28.34
N ALA A 230 -26.73 -4.83 -29.23
CA ALA A 230 -25.51 -5.09 -29.99
C ALA A 230 -24.29 -4.96 -29.06
N ARG A 231 -23.59 -6.07 -28.80
CA ARG A 231 -22.36 -6.09 -28.00
C ARG A 231 -21.24 -6.77 -28.76
N GLY A 232 -20.11 -6.07 -28.83
CA GLY A 232 -18.92 -6.57 -29.47
C GLY A 232 -17.88 -5.50 -29.73
N GLU A 233 -16.68 -5.95 -30.03
CA GLU A 233 -15.54 -5.14 -30.40
C GLU A 233 -15.19 -5.37 -31.86
N VAL A 234 -14.93 -4.29 -32.59
CA VAL A 234 -14.50 -4.35 -33.98
C VAL A 234 -13.15 -3.66 -34.07
N TRP A 235 -12.12 -4.45 -34.30
CA TRP A 235 -10.75 -3.98 -34.34
C TRP A 235 -10.32 -3.70 -35.78
N ALA A 236 -9.86 -2.47 -36.03
CA ALA A 236 -9.46 -2.02 -37.36
C ALA A 236 -8.10 -1.32 -37.33
N ASP A 237 -7.40 -1.39 -38.48
CA ASP A 237 -6.25 -0.53 -38.73
C ASP A 237 -6.75 0.84 -39.21
N THR A 238 -6.53 1.86 -38.40
CA THR A 238 -6.88 3.25 -38.66
C THR A 238 -5.61 4.08 -38.87
N TRP A 239 -5.78 5.25 -39.49
CA TRP A 239 -4.66 6.12 -39.86
C TRP A 239 -4.81 7.50 -39.23
N TYR A 240 -3.74 7.95 -38.58
CA TYR A 240 -3.69 9.25 -37.91
C TYR A 240 -2.54 10.09 -38.44
N THR A 241 -2.74 11.41 -38.43
CA THR A 241 -1.65 12.37 -38.57
C THR A 241 -1.48 13.06 -37.23
N VAL A 242 -0.30 12.93 -36.64
CA VAL A 242 0.04 13.55 -35.35
C VAL A 242 1.20 14.50 -35.56
N ASP A 243 1.01 15.74 -35.11
CA ASP A 243 2.05 16.75 -35.11
C ASP A 243 2.73 16.77 -33.74
N VAL A 244 4.02 16.43 -33.67
CA VAL A 244 4.80 16.42 -32.42
C VAL A 244 5.80 17.56 -32.43
N ARG A 245 5.87 18.29 -31.31
CA ARG A 245 6.86 19.33 -31.06
C ARG A 245 7.76 18.85 -29.94
N ALA A 246 9.06 18.84 -30.18
CA ALA A 246 10.05 18.45 -29.19
C ALA A 246 11.07 19.58 -29.01
N SER A 247 11.13 20.13 -27.80
CA SER A 247 12.12 21.15 -27.45
C SER A 247 13.51 20.51 -27.31
N LYS A 248 14.53 21.15 -27.91
CA LYS A 248 15.93 20.70 -27.83
C LYS A 248 16.49 20.83 -26.44
N SER A 249 16.04 21.84 -25.69
CA SER A 249 16.35 21.97 -24.27
C SER A 249 15.09 21.98 -23.44
N TYR A 250 15.05 21.18 -22.38
CA TYR A 250 14.01 21.27 -21.35
C TYR A 250 14.63 21.19 -19.97
N VAL A 251 13.91 21.72 -18.99
CA VAL A 251 14.28 21.67 -17.58
C VAL A 251 13.67 20.42 -16.98
N GLU A 252 14.51 19.51 -16.52
CA GLU A 252 14.07 18.33 -15.76
C GLU A 252 14.34 18.57 -14.27
N GLU A 253 13.31 18.39 -13.44
CA GLU A 253 13.50 18.40 -11.99
C GLU A 253 14.05 17.04 -11.55
N ARG A 254 15.23 17.03 -10.93
CA ARG A 254 15.81 15.82 -10.33
C ARG A 254 15.99 15.96 -8.85
N PHE A 255 15.79 14.86 -8.14
CA PHE A 255 16.13 14.76 -6.73
C PHE A 255 17.65 14.83 -6.54
N THR A 256 18.09 15.70 -5.63
CA THR A 256 19.48 15.73 -5.19
C THR A 256 19.73 14.64 -4.15
N THR A 257 20.98 14.53 -3.68
CA THR A 257 21.31 13.65 -2.55
C THR A 257 20.90 14.23 -1.20
N ASN A 258 20.52 15.51 -1.15
CA ASN A 258 20.19 16.19 0.09
C ASN A 258 18.74 15.89 0.48
N LYS A 259 18.57 15.62 1.76
CA LYS A 259 17.27 15.41 2.36
C LYS A 259 17.29 15.87 3.80
N GLU A 260 16.20 16.45 4.24
CA GLU A 260 15.96 16.79 5.63
C GLU A 260 14.84 15.92 6.18
N THR A 261 14.88 15.63 7.47
CA THR A 261 13.91 14.76 8.12
C THR A 261 13.47 15.39 9.43
N TYR A 262 12.17 15.56 9.54
CA TYR A 262 11.50 16.14 10.68
C TYR A 262 10.58 15.10 11.31
N TYR A 263 10.51 15.15 12.63
CA TYR A 263 9.61 14.33 13.41
C TYR A 263 8.56 15.25 14.03
N VAL A 264 7.30 15.00 13.70
CA VAL A 264 6.17 15.73 14.22
C VAL A 264 5.41 14.82 15.18
N LEU A 265 5.40 15.19 16.45
CA LEU A 265 4.64 14.51 17.48
C LEU A 265 3.26 15.15 17.57
N HIS A 266 2.23 14.37 17.27
CA HIS A 266 0.85 14.78 17.43
C HIS A 266 0.32 14.26 18.75
N LEU A 267 -0.11 15.14 19.65
CA LEU A 267 -0.64 14.80 20.96
C LEU A 267 -1.93 15.57 21.22
N GLY A 268 -3.07 14.87 21.28
CA GLY A 268 -4.38 15.45 21.62
C GLY A 268 -4.80 16.59 20.69
N GLY A 269 -4.51 16.48 19.40
CA GLY A 269 -4.80 17.51 18.38
C GLY A 269 -3.83 18.69 18.32
N LYS A 270 -2.68 18.61 19.02
CA LYS A 270 -1.58 19.58 18.90
C LYS A 270 -0.36 18.95 18.23
N GLU A 271 0.30 19.72 17.38
CA GLU A 271 1.51 19.30 16.67
C GLU A 271 2.77 19.87 17.34
N PHE A 272 3.78 19.03 17.51
CA PHE A 272 5.09 19.41 18.03
C PHE A 272 6.19 18.91 17.09
N THR A 273 6.81 19.83 16.33
CA THR A 273 7.85 19.52 15.33
C THR A 273 9.26 19.54 15.93
N PHE A 274 10.12 18.59 15.54
CA PHE A 274 11.54 18.53 15.87
C PHE A 274 12.35 18.06 14.66
N PRO A 275 13.49 18.67 14.27
CA PRO A 275 14.09 19.94 14.73
C PRO A 275 13.30 21.19 14.28
N PHE A 276 13.65 22.38 14.79
CA PHE A 276 12.95 23.66 14.54
C PHE A 276 13.56 24.51 13.42
N ASP A 277 14.59 24.03 12.73
CA ASP A 277 15.22 24.78 11.66
C ASP A 277 14.31 24.84 10.44
N GLU A 278 14.27 25.99 9.76
CA GLU A 278 13.56 26.17 8.50
C GLU A 278 14.25 25.38 7.38
N ILE A 279 13.45 24.80 6.49
CA ILE A 279 13.92 24.01 5.34
C ILE A 279 14.66 24.95 4.39
N ASN A 280 15.94 24.68 4.13
CA ASN A 280 16.79 25.55 3.29
C ASN A 280 16.80 25.14 1.80
N PHE A 281 15.76 24.45 1.33
CA PHE A 281 15.64 24.01 -0.06
C PHE A 281 14.77 24.98 -0.86
N GLU A 282 15.28 25.47 -1.99
CA GLU A 282 14.52 26.34 -2.89
C GLU A 282 13.37 25.57 -3.57
N LYS A 283 13.61 24.30 -3.91
CA LYS A 283 12.60 23.33 -4.38
C LYS A 283 12.74 22.02 -3.63
N TYR A 284 11.63 21.43 -3.21
CA TYR A 284 11.63 20.14 -2.52
C TYR A 284 10.30 19.39 -2.71
N GLU A 285 10.32 18.09 -2.43
CA GLU A 285 9.13 17.25 -2.30
C GLU A 285 9.03 16.70 -0.88
N GLU A 286 7.83 16.80 -0.32
CA GLU A 286 7.50 16.33 1.02
C GLU A 286 6.88 14.93 0.96
N VAL A 287 7.43 14.02 1.75
CA VAL A 287 6.93 12.65 1.90
C VAL A 287 6.73 12.34 3.37
N ASP A 288 5.49 12.05 3.72
CA ASP A 288 5.08 11.85 5.10
C ASP A 288 4.82 10.38 5.41
N LYS A 289 5.24 9.97 6.61
CA LYS A 289 4.98 8.65 7.14
C LYS A 289 4.56 8.72 8.59
N SER A 290 3.31 8.33 8.87
CA SER A 290 2.78 8.27 10.22
C SER A 290 3.06 6.91 10.88
N TYR A 291 3.36 6.97 12.17
CA TYR A 291 3.56 5.85 13.08
C TYR A 291 2.58 6.03 14.23
N ASP A 292 1.45 5.34 14.13
CA ASP A 292 0.35 5.47 15.07
C ASP A 292 0.25 4.23 15.96
N PRO A 293 0.65 4.30 17.24
CA PRO A 293 0.48 3.20 18.18
C PRO A 293 -0.99 2.96 18.57
N PHE A 294 -1.89 3.88 18.22
CA PHE A 294 -3.32 3.85 18.48
C PHE A 294 -4.16 3.70 17.21
N PHE A 295 -3.60 3.11 16.14
CA PHE A 295 -4.27 2.92 14.84
C PHE A 295 -5.66 2.24 14.91
N PHE A 296 -5.98 1.60 16.04
CA PHE A 296 -7.25 0.94 16.34
C PHE A 296 -8.34 1.87 16.91
N LEU A 297 -8.01 3.13 17.24
CA LEU A 297 -8.95 4.15 17.67
C LEU A 297 -9.36 5.02 16.47
N LYS A 298 -10.64 5.42 16.41
CA LYS A 298 -11.14 6.35 15.37
C LYS A 298 -10.41 7.71 15.42
N ASN A 299 -10.01 8.13 16.62
CA ASN A 299 -9.21 9.33 16.86
C ASN A 299 -7.99 8.97 17.71
N SER A 300 -6.81 8.97 17.10
CA SER A 300 -5.58 8.62 17.81
C SER A 300 -5.14 9.77 18.74
N PRO A 301 -5.05 9.54 20.06
CA PRO A 301 -4.64 10.57 21.00
C PRO A 301 -3.17 10.96 20.86
N LEU A 302 -2.37 10.11 20.20
CA LEU A 302 -0.94 10.29 20.00
C LEU A 302 -0.48 9.56 18.74
N TYR A 303 0.19 10.24 17.82
CA TYR A 303 0.93 9.58 16.73
C TYR A 303 2.20 10.33 16.40
N LEU A 304 3.19 9.63 15.85
CA LEU A 304 4.46 10.21 15.42
C LEU A 304 4.48 10.24 13.89
N GLU A 305 4.62 11.41 13.31
CA GLU A 305 4.78 11.60 11.89
C GLU A 305 6.24 11.88 11.56
N LYS A 306 6.75 11.20 10.54
CA LYS A 306 8.08 11.45 9.98
C LYS A 306 7.88 12.15 8.64
N ARG A 307 8.17 13.45 8.59
CA ARG A 307 8.15 14.26 7.37
C ARG A 307 9.54 14.28 6.76
N GLN A 308 9.65 13.93 5.49
CA GLN A 308 10.91 13.90 4.76
C GLN A 308 10.86 14.86 3.59
N TYR A 309 11.76 15.83 3.57
CA TYR A 309 11.89 16.80 2.49
C TYR A 309 13.07 16.40 1.62
N TYR A 310 12.80 16.08 0.36
CA TYR A 310 13.80 15.74 -0.64
C TYR A 310 14.04 16.97 -1.51
N GLU A 311 15.27 17.48 -1.54
CA GLU A 311 15.61 18.63 -2.38
C GLU A 311 15.53 18.25 -3.86
N LYS A 312 14.98 19.17 -4.66
CA LYS A 312 14.94 19.09 -6.12
C LYS A 312 15.82 20.18 -6.71
N SER A 313 16.49 19.85 -7.81
CA SER A 313 17.25 20.81 -8.61
C SER A 313 16.87 20.71 -10.08
N ASP A 314 16.78 21.87 -10.72
CA ASP A 314 16.53 22.00 -12.15
C ASP A 314 17.81 21.71 -12.93
N ILE A 315 17.77 20.69 -13.78
CA ILE A 315 18.87 20.38 -14.70
C ILE A 315 18.38 20.68 -16.11
N ILE A 316 19.11 21.54 -16.82
CA ILE A 316 18.86 21.82 -18.23
C ILE A 316 19.45 20.66 -19.03
N ILE A 317 18.58 19.84 -19.61
CA ILE A 317 18.99 18.77 -20.53
C ILE A 317 18.88 19.31 -21.94
N THR A 318 19.96 19.23 -22.69
CA THR A 318 19.99 19.56 -24.11
C THR A 318 20.12 18.27 -24.89
N ASN A 319 19.09 17.95 -25.67
CA ASN A 319 19.06 16.78 -26.54
C ASN A 319 19.51 17.16 -27.94
N THR A 320 20.22 16.24 -28.58
CA THR A 320 20.54 16.31 -30.00
C THR A 320 19.35 15.89 -30.86
N TYR A 321 19.36 16.28 -32.14
CA TYR A 321 18.34 15.85 -33.10
C TYR A 321 18.22 14.32 -33.18
N ASP A 322 19.35 13.60 -33.19
CA ASP A 322 19.36 12.13 -33.29
C ASP A 322 18.73 11.47 -32.05
N GLU A 323 18.93 12.02 -30.86
CA GLU A 323 18.32 11.53 -29.62
C GLU A 323 16.81 11.75 -29.60
N ILE A 324 16.35 12.91 -30.07
CA ILE A 324 14.91 13.21 -30.19
C ILE A 324 14.26 12.28 -31.21
N LYS A 325 14.93 12.04 -32.35
CA LYS A 325 14.44 11.11 -33.38
C LYS A 325 14.38 9.67 -32.89
N ALA A 326 15.37 9.22 -32.11
CA ALA A 326 15.36 7.90 -31.49
C ALA A 326 14.20 7.71 -30.51
N ASN A 327 13.84 8.78 -29.78
CA ASN A 327 12.74 8.77 -28.80
C ASN A 327 11.37 9.17 -29.39
N LEU A 328 11.29 9.48 -30.69
CA LEU A 328 10.09 10.00 -31.34
C LEU A 328 8.88 9.07 -31.17
N LEU A 329 9.08 7.75 -31.22
CA LEU A 329 8.00 6.79 -31.01
C LEU A 329 7.35 6.94 -29.64
N VAL A 330 8.15 7.17 -28.59
CA VAL A 330 7.66 7.35 -27.22
C VAL A 330 6.90 8.67 -27.08
N LEU A 331 7.43 9.75 -27.67
CA LEU A 331 6.77 11.05 -27.68
C LEU A 331 5.40 10.98 -28.37
N VAL A 332 5.34 10.34 -29.53
CA VAL A 332 4.10 10.13 -30.29
C VAL A 332 3.12 9.25 -29.50
N GLN A 333 3.61 8.17 -28.87
CA GLN A 333 2.79 7.28 -28.04
C GLN A 333 2.14 8.03 -26.87
N ASN A 334 2.93 8.80 -26.11
CA ASN A 334 2.43 9.53 -24.96
C ASN A 334 1.39 10.58 -25.38
N LYS A 335 1.68 11.35 -26.43
CA LYS A 335 0.73 12.31 -26.97
C LYS A 335 -0.56 11.65 -27.46
N PHE A 336 -0.47 10.53 -28.15
CA PHE A 336 -1.65 9.83 -28.65
C PHE A 336 -2.51 9.24 -27.51
N LYS A 337 -1.89 8.81 -26.40
CA LYS A 337 -2.59 8.38 -25.17
C LYS A 337 -3.35 9.53 -24.51
N GLU A 338 -2.83 10.75 -24.53
CA GLU A 338 -3.52 11.91 -23.96
C GLU A 338 -4.74 12.33 -24.78
N GLU A 339 -4.73 12.09 -26.09
CA GLU A 339 -5.79 12.51 -27.02
C GLU A 339 -6.87 11.44 -27.26
N THR A 340 -6.62 10.17 -26.89
CA THR A 340 -7.50 9.04 -27.24
C THR A 340 -7.85 8.20 -26.02
N ASP A 341 -9.15 8.08 -25.75
CA ASP A 341 -9.69 7.14 -24.77
C ASP A 341 -9.92 5.77 -25.42
N GLY A 342 -9.15 4.76 -25.00
CA GLY A 342 -9.34 3.37 -25.43
C GLY A 342 -8.04 2.58 -25.56
N GLU A 343 -8.19 1.26 -25.69
CA GLU A 343 -7.06 0.36 -25.96
C GLU A 343 -6.65 0.46 -27.44
N PHE A 344 -5.35 0.66 -27.67
CA PHE A 344 -4.79 0.74 -29.01
C PHE A 344 -3.36 0.20 -29.08
N ILE A 345 -2.96 -0.22 -30.27
CA ILE A 345 -1.61 -0.67 -30.58
C ILE A 345 -1.10 0.08 -31.81
N ILE A 346 -0.03 0.87 -31.66
CA ILE A 346 0.63 1.51 -32.80
C ILE A 346 1.43 0.45 -33.57
N LYS A 347 1.02 0.16 -34.80
CA LYS A 347 1.68 -0.82 -35.68
C LYS A 347 2.82 -0.22 -36.48
N ASN A 348 2.66 1.02 -36.93
CA ASN A 348 3.66 1.70 -37.75
C ASN A 348 3.67 3.21 -37.48
N LEU A 349 4.84 3.81 -37.63
CA LEU A 349 5.09 5.25 -37.52
C LEU A 349 5.97 5.68 -38.69
N GLU A 350 5.45 6.57 -39.54
CA GLU A 350 6.17 7.13 -40.68
C GLU A 350 6.29 8.64 -40.53
N ILE A 351 7.49 9.19 -40.73
CA ILE A 351 7.70 10.64 -40.69
C ILE A 351 7.36 11.20 -42.07
N ILE A 352 6.35 12.06 -42.15
CA ILE A 352 5.93 12.74 -43.38
C ILE A 352 6.83 13.96 -43.64
N SER A 353 7.07 14.77 -42.61
CA SER A 353 7.92 15.95 -42.69
C SER A 353 8.56 16.25 -41.35
N GLU A 354 9.73 16.89 -41.40
CA GLU A 354 10.48 17.36 -40.25
C GLU A 354 10.97 18.78 -40.51
N GLU A 355 10.80 19.67 -39.52
CA GLU A 355 11.28 21.04 -39.55
C GLU A 355 12.07 21.32 -38.27
N GLU A 356 13.31 21.78 -38.40
CA GLU A 356 14.18 22.11 -37.28
C GLU A 356 14.30 23.63 -37.13
N THR A 357 14.04 24.12 -35.92
CA THR A 357 14.29 25.50 -35.50
C THR A 357 15.43 25.53 -34.48
N ASP A 358 15.89 26.72 -34.08
CA ASP A 358 17.01 26.84 -33.13
C ASP A 358 16.73 26.13 -31.80
N ASP A 359 15.49 26.20 -31.31
CA ASP A 359 15.09 25.69 -29.98
C ASP A 359 14.23 24.42 -30.04
N GLU A 360 13.54 24.14 -31.15
CA GLU A 360 12.56 23.05 -31.25
C GLU A 360 12.65 22.29 -32.58
N ILE A 361 12.20 21.04 -32.57
CA ILE A 361 12.02 20.22 -33.78
C ILE A 361 10.54 19.84 -33.89
N TYR A 362 10.00 20.05 -35.09
CA TYR A 362 8.63 19.76 -35.47
C TYR A 362 8.61 18.50 -36.32
N PHE A 363 7.85 17.49 -35.91
CA PHE A 363 7.64 16.26 -36.67
C PHE A 363 6.18 16.13 -37.04
N LYS A 364 5.91 15.88 -38.32
CA LYS A 364 4.61 15.45 -38.80
C LYS A 364 4.67 13.96 -39.07
N CYS A 365 3.95 13.19 -38.28
CA CYS A 365 3.99 11.74 -38.34
C CYS A 365 2.66 11.16 -38.83
N HIS A 366 2.74 10.16 -39.69
CA HIS A 366 1.65 9.27 -40.04
C HIS A 366 1.71 8.02 -39.16
N LEU A 367 0.61 7.69 -38.49
CA LEU A 367 0.50 6.50 -37.65
C LEU A 367 -0.48 5.53 -38.26
N THR A 368 -0.14 4.25 -38.21
CA THR A 368 -1.11 3.16 -38.37
C THR A 368 -1.39 2.58 -37.00
N VAL A 369 -2.64 2.69 -36.55
CA VAL A 369 -3.07 2.28 -35.21
C VAL A 369 -4.07 1.13 -35.34
N TYR A 370 -3.93 0.13 -34.51
CA TYR A 370 -4.89 -0.95 -34.36
C TYR A 370 -5.71 -0.68 -33.09
N GLU A 371 -7.00 -0.40 -33.26
CA GLU A 371 -7.89 0.03 -32.18
C GLU A 371 -9.32 -0.52 -32.38
N ASN A 372 -10.11 -0.51 -31.31
CA ASN A 372 -11.54 -0.79 -31.40
C ASN A 372 -12.29 0.43 -31.97
N ILE A 373 -12.95 0.24 -33.09
CA ILE A 373 -13.73 1.27 -33.78
C ILE A 373 -15.24 1.16 -33.54
N ALA A 374 -15.72 0.18 -32.77
CA ALA A 374 -17.15 0.06 -32.44
C ALA A 374 -17.56 1.02 -31.31
N TYR A 375 -18.76 1.60 -31.43
CA TYR A 375 -19.42 2.40 -30.39
C TYR A 375 -20.93 2.25 -30.41
#